data_AF-A0A8D8F403-F1
#
_entry.id   AF-A0A8D8F403-F1
#
_cell.length_a   1.000
_cell.length_b   1.000
_cell.length_c   1.000
_cell.angle_alpha   90.00
_cell.angle_beta   90.00
_cell.angle_gamma   90.00
#
_symmetry.space_group_name_H-M   'P 1'
#
loop_
_entity.id
_entity.type
_entity.pdbx_description
1 polymer ?
#
loop_
_entity_poly.entity_id
_entity_poly.type
_entity_poly.pdbx_seq_one_letter_code
_entity_poly.pdbx_strand_id
1 'polypeptide(L)'
;PPKMVHFAVWPLLLLPLAAVAFNDVFDEELLIKPLPDGFVYSFFQFTTRWQLAANDSLLHTHLVSRSLAELVHHYDVSELHLSFTNGIWRYENWGFPVVDAGPGAEVWAWFANAKDDGEVDGRWKQLCGTLSGLFCASLSFVDGTNTFRPEYSLRPQTHRFGEELRVRYAALPREIVCTENLTPWKKLLPCKLREGFASLLTPDHVYSGNYHSLALHVRKLCEDAECG
;
A
#
# COMPACT_ATOMS: atom_id res chain seq x y z
N PRO A 1 41.48 -65.98 -5.28
CA PRO A 1 40.51 -65.27 -6.15
C PRO A 1 39.69 -64.23 -5.37
N PRO A 2 40.02 -62.93 -5.47
CA PRO A 2 39.23 -61.86 -4.86
C PRO A 2 38.06 -61.44 -5.77
N LYS A 3 36.91 -61.12 -5.16
CA LYS A 3 35.69 -60.67 -5.86
C LYS A 3 35.87 -59.20 -6.29
N MET A 4 35.73 -58.92 -7.59
CA MET A 4 35.64 -57.57 -8.15
C MET A 4 34.29 -56.94 -7.76
N VAL A 5 34.33 -55.79 -7.11
CA VAL A 5 33.14 -54.95 -6.84
C VAL A 5 33.06 -53.92 -7.96
N HIS A 6 32.02 -53.99 -8.79
CA HIS A 6 31.73 -52.96 -9.77
C HIS A 6 30.98 -51.81 -9.10
N PHE A 7 31.61 -50.63 -9.04
CA PHE A 7 30.93 -49.38 -8.70
C PHE A 7 30.22 -48.85 -9.94
N ALA A 8 28.89 -48.87 -9.93
CA ALA A 8 28.07 -48.20 -10.93
C ALA A 8 27.98 -46.71 -10.59
N VAL A 9 28.60 -45.86 -11.41
CA VAL A 9 28.46 -44.39 -11.32
C VAL A 9 27.23 -44.01 -12.16
N TRP A 10 26.14 -43.63 -11.51
CA TRP A 10 24.95 -43.10 -12.16
C TRP A 10 25.22 -41.62 -12.53
N PRO A 11 24.94 -41.14 -13.77
CA PRO A 11 25.08 -39.73 -14.07
C PRO A 11 23.93 -38.98 -13.37
N LEU A 12 24.27 -38.07 -12.47
CA LEU A 12 23.33 -37.06 -11.98
C LEU A 12 22.93 -36.17 -13.17
N LEU A 13 21.72 -36.38 -13.69
CA LEU A 13 21.08 -35.42 -14.58
C LEU A 13 20.87 -34.11 -13.81
N LEU A 14 21.68 -33.10 -14.12
CA LEU A 14 21.43 -31.71 -13.76
C LEU A 14 20.20 -31.25 -14.55
N LEU A 15 19.02 -31.35 -13.93
CA LEU A 15 17.83 -30.65 -14.39
C LEU A 15 18.13 -29.14 -14.35
N PRO A 16 17.94 -28.39 -15.44
CA PRO A 16 18.06 -26.94 -15.40
C PRO A 16 16.91 -26.44 -14.53
N LEU A 17 17.24 -25.90 -13.37
CA LEU A 17 16.29 -25.16 -12.56
C LEU A 17 15.97 -23.88 -13.36
N ALA A 18 14.88 -23.90 -14.13
CA ALA A 18 14.36 -22.68 -14.73
C ALA A 18 14.05 -21.73 -13.58
N ALA A 19 14.89 -20.71 -13.39
CA ALA A 19 14.61 -19.64 -12.46
C ALA A 19 13.30 -19.00 -12.94
N VAL A 20 12.25 -19.11 -12.15
CA VAL A 20 11.03 -18.32 -12.35
C VAL A 20 11.48 -16.87 -12.24
N ALA A 21 11.49 -16.16 -13.36
CA ALA A 21 11.75 -14.73 -13.39
C ALA A 21 10.53 -14.04 -12.76
N PHE A 22 10.62 -13.72 -11.47
CA PHE A 22 9.63 -12.88 -10.81
C PHE A 22 9.83 -11.45 -11.31
N ASN A 23 8.77 -10.83 -11.85
CA ASN A 23 8.81 -9.46 -12.38
C ASN A 23 8.43 -8.41 -11.32
N ASP A 24 8.35 -8.81 -10.05
CA ASP A 24 8.03 -7.90 -8.95
C ASP A 24 9.30 -7.14 -8.53
N VAL A 25 9.18 -5.82 -8.37
CA VAL A 25 10.28 -4.93 -7.97
C VAL A 25 9.93 -4.26 -6.65
N PHE A 26 10.90 -4.19 -5.75
CA PHE A 26 10.79 -3.48 -4.47
C PHE A 26 11.93 -2.48 -4.31
N ASP A 27 11.57 -1.23 -4.07
CA ASP A 27 12.49 -0.11 -3.89
C ASP A 27 12.25 0.53 -2.51
N GLU A 28 13.33 0.84 -1.79
CA GLU A 28 13.30 1.58 -0.52
C GLU A 28 14.07 2.89 -0.64
N GLU A 29 13.45 4.00 -0.23
CA GLU A 29 14.05 5.32 -0.27
C GLU A 29 13.89 6.03 1.09
N LEU A 30 14.91 6.79 1.47
CA LEU A 30 14.94 7.57 2.70
C LEU A 30 15.45 8.97 2.42
N LEU A 31 14.61 9.97 2.66
CA LEU A 31 14.99 11.37 2.71
C LEU A 31 15.14 11.81 4.16
N ILE A 32 16.25 12.47 4.47
CA ILE A 32 16.47 13.12 5.76
C ILE A 32 16.72 14.60 5.52
N LYS A 33 15.95 15.45 6.19
CA LYS A 33 16.02 16.90 6.09
C LYS A 33 16.08 17.53 7.49
N PRO A 34 17.16 18.23 7.87
CA PRO A 34 17.16 19.03 9.09
C PRO A 34 16.17 20.21 8.95
N LEU A 35 15.43 20.49 10.02
CA LEU A 35 14.47 21.59 10.09
C LEU A 35 15.05 22.79 10.87
N PRO A 36 14.56 24.02 10.63
CA PRO A 36 15.15 25.23 11.23
C PRO A 36 15.08 25.31 12.75
N ASP A 37 14.15 24.60 13.37
CA ASP A 37 13.93 24.53 14.82
C ASP A 37 14.69 23.38 15.50
N GLY A 38 15.60 22.72 14.78
CA GLY A 38 16.43 21.63 15.30
C GLY A 38 15.78 20.26 15.25
N PHE A 39 14.54 20.14 14.76
CA PHE A 39 13.96 18.84 14.43
C PHE A 39 14.58 18.23 13.17
N VAL A 40 14.38 16.93 12.98
CA VAL A 40 14.78 16.22 11.77
C VAL A 40 13.53 15.62 11.14
N TYR A 41 13.29 15.95 9.88
CA TYR A 41 12.25 15.33 9.08
C TYR A 41 12.84 14.13 8.34
N SER A 42 12.27 12.96 8.58
CA SER A 42 12.58 11.72 7.86
C SER A 42 11.35 11.27 7.06
N PHE A 43 11.54 11.02 5.77
CA PHE A 43 10.52 10.50 4.88
C PHE A 43 10.99 9.17 4.29
N PHE A 44 10.25 8.11 4.60
CA PHE A 44 10.49 6.76 4.13
C PHE A 44 9.48 6.43 3.04
N GLN A 45 9.97 5.94 1.91
CA GLN A 45 9.12 5.48 0.81
C GLN A 45 9.48 4.05 0.44
N PHE A 46 8.47 3.19 0.46
CA PHE A 46 8.59 1.79 0.10
C PHE A 46 7.67 1.53 -1.10
N THR A 47 8.25 1.20 -2.24
CA THR A 47 7.50 1.02 -3.49
C THR A 47 7.59 -0.43 -3.92
N THR A 48 6.44 -1.10 -4.00
CA THR A 48 6.34 -2.43 -4.62
C THR A 48 5.60 -2.31 -5.94
N ARG A 49 6.19 -2.84 -7.02
CA ARG A 49 5.57 -2.98 -8.33
C ARG A 49 5.39 -4.46 -8.61
N TRP A 50 4.19 -4.86 -9.01
CA TRP A 50 3.87 -6.25 -9.35
C TRP A 50 2.86 -6.28 -10.50
N GLN A 51 2.81 -7.40 -11.22
CA GLN A 51 1.87 -7.59 -12.31
C GLN A 51 0.62 -8.33 -11.81
N LEU A 52 -0.57 -7.79 -12.14
CA LEU A 52 -1.83 -8.51 -11.93
C LEU A 52 -1.98 -9.56 -13.04
N ALA A 53 -1.72 -10.83 -12.74
CA ALA A 53 -1.92 -11.90 -13.70
C ALA A 53 -3.41 -12.08 -14.03
N ALA A 54 -3.77 -12.21 -15.32
CA ALA A 54 -5.15 -12.36 -15.77
C ALA A 54 -5.85 -13.68 -15.32
N ASN A 55 -5.08 -14.66 -14.84
CA ASN A 55 -5.57 -15.96 -14.40
C ASN A 55 -5.43 -16.09 -12.87
N ASP A 56 -6.28 -16.91 -12.23
CA ASP A 56 -6.45 -17.26 -10.79
C ASP A 56 -5.19 -17.28 -9.88
N SER A 57 -3.99 -17.27 -10.46
CA SER A 57 -2.70 -17.00 -9.81
C SER A 57 -2.53 -15.60 -9.19
N LEU A 58 -3.55 -14.72 -9.23
CA LEU A 58 -3.55 -13.37 -8.63
C LEU A 58 -3.10 -13.35 -7.15
N LEU A 59 -3.21 -14.49 -6.46
CA LEU A 59 -2.88 -14.66 -5.05
C LEU A 59 -1.47 -15.20 -4.79
N HIS A 60 -0.73 -15.59 -5.84
CA HIS A 60 0.69 -15.96 -5.75
C HIS A 60 1.56 -14.70 -5.80
N THR A 61 1.41 -13.89 -4.77
CA THR A 61 2.18 -12.66 -4.57
C THR A 61 3.51 -13.01 -3.91
N HIS A 62 4.62 -12.48 -4.45
CA HIS A 62 5.95 -12.68 -3.86
C HIS A 62 6.31 -11.51 -2.92
N LEU A 63 6.17 -10.27 -3.40
CA LEU A 63 6.55 -9.07 -2.65
C LEU A 63 5.35 -8.32 -2.04
N VAL A 64 4.29 -8.09 -2.83
CA VAL A 64 3.10 -7.39 -2.33
C VAL A 64 2.37 -8.22 -1.29
N SER A 65 1.79 -7.58 -0.28
CA SER A 65 0.99 -8.30 0.70
C SER A 65 -0.29 -8.83 0.04
N ARG A 66 -0.56 -10.12 0.26
CA ARG A 66 -1.76 -10.79 -0.27
C ARG A 66 -3.05 -10.06 0.11
N SER A 67 -3.14 -9.53 1.32
CA SER A 67 -4.31 -8.78 1.78
C SER A 67 -4.57 -7.51 0.96
N LEU A 68 -3.52 -6.81 0.49
CA LEU A 68 -3.71 -5.66 -0.40
C LEU A 68 -4.10 -6.08 -1.81
N ALA A 69 -3.46 -7.12 -2.35
CA ALA A 69 -3.79 -7.64 -3.67
C ALA A 69 -5.27 -8.11 -3.74
N GLU A 70 -5.71 -8.85 -2.72
CA GLU A 70 -7.10 -9.29 -2.57
C GLU A 70 -8.07 -8.11 -2.45
N LEU A 71 -7.74 -7.11 -1.63
CA LEU A 71 -8.58 -5.93 -1.43
C LEU A 71 -8.77 -5.13 -2.73
N VAL A 72 -7.69 -4.86 -3.46
CA VAL A 72 -7.72 -4.09 -4.71
C VAL A 72 -8.54 -4.83 -5.77
N HIS A 73 -8.31 -6.14 -5.90
CA HIS A 73 -9.03 -6.97 -6.87
C HIS A 73 -10.51 -7.16 -6.51
N HIS A 74 -10.82 -7.45 -5.24
CA HIS A 74 -12.18 -7.77 -4.82
C HIS A 74 -13.15 -6.57 -4.90
N TYR A 75 -12.65 -5.36 -4.66
CA TYR A 75 -13.46 -4.14 -4.69
C TYR A 75 -13.35 -3.36 -6.01
N ASP A 76 -12.60 -3.87 -7.00
CA ASP A 76 -12.30 -3.19 -8.28
C ASP A 76 -11.82 -1.75 -8.08
N VAL A 77 -10.88 -1.58 -7.13
CA VAL A 77 -10.30 -0.28 -6.81
C VAL A 77 -9.17 -0.01 -7.78
N SER A 78 -9.27 1.10 -8.52
CA SER A 78 -8.22 1.53 -9.45
C SER A 78 -7.12 2.30 -8.73
N GLU A 79 -7.50 3.08 -7.73
CA GLU A 79 -6.61 3.91 -6.95
C GLU A 79 -7.14 4.02 -5.52
N LEU A 80 -6.26 3.86 -4.53
CA LEU A 80 -6.57 3.93 -3.10
C LEU A 80 -5.50 4.76 -2.40
N HIS A 81 -5.96 5.68 -1.58
CA HIS A 81 -5.13 6.48 -0.70
C HIS A 81 -5.68 6.37 0.72
N LEU A 82 -4.81 6.06 1.66
CA LEU A 82 -5.10 6.01 3.08
C LEU A 82 -3.95 6.66 3.83
N SER A 83 -4.23 7.55 4.77
CA SER A 83 -3.23 8.09 5.68
C SER A 83 -3.74 8.15 7.11
N PHE A 84 -2.85 7.86 8.06
CA PHE A 84 -3.03 8.14 9.48
C PHE A 84 -1.93 9.12 9.93
N THR A 85 -2.35 10.29 10.40
CA THR A 85 -1.43 11.35 10.78
C THR A 85 -1.71 11.83 12.19
N ASN A 86 -0.64 11.96 12.98
CA ASN A 86 -0.68 12.61 14.28
C ASN A 86 0.15 13.89 14.26
N GLY A 87 -0.39 14.93 14.87
CA GLY A 87 0.21 16.26 14.87
C GLY A 87 -0.15 17.10 13.64
N ILE A 88 0.41 18.30 13.58
CA ILE A 88 0.16 19.27 12.51
C ILE A 88 1.50 19.66 11.90
N TRP A 89 1.59 19.60 10.57
CA TRP A 89 2.76 20.06 9.85
C TRP A 89 2.84 21.59 9.88
N ARG A 90 3.96 22.14 10.36
CA ARG A 90 4.17 23.60 10.47
C ARG A 90 4.73 24.17 9.17
N TYR A 91 3.86 24.39 8.18
CA TYR A 91 4.22 24.89 6.84
C TYR A 91 5.13 26.11 6.84
N GLU A 92 4.85 27.11 7.68
CA GLU A 92 5.62 28.36 7.74
C GLU A 92 7.08 28.14 8.17
N ASN A 93 7.33 27.16 9.05
CA ASN A 93 8.66 26.89 9.61
C ASN A 93 9.38 25.74 8.89
N TRP A 94 8.66 24.70 8.51
CA TRP A 94 9.23 23.46 7.96
C TRP A 94 9.22 23.42 6.42
N GLY A 95 8.50 24.36 5.79
CA GLY A 95 8.23 24.39 4.35
C GLY A 95 7.17 23.35 3.96
N PHE A 96 7.15 22.95 2.69
CA PHE A 96 6.26 21.88 2.22
C PHE A 96 6.86 20.49 2.49
N PRO A 97 6.06 19.53 3.00
CA PRO A 97 6.50 18.15 3.14
C PRO A 97 6.58 17.47 1.76
N VAL A 98 7.19 16.28 1.68
CA VAL A 98 7.21 15.49 0.43
C VAL A 98 5.80 15.05 0.05
N VAL A 99 5.02 14.61 1.04
CA VAL A 99 3.61 14.25 0.92
C VAL A 99 2.85 14.98 2.02
N ASP A 100 1.79 15.69 1.63
CA ASP A 100 0.87 16.32 2.57
C ASP A 100 -0.13 15.28 3.10
N ALA A 101 -0.45 15.38 4.39
CA ALA A 101 -1.46 14.56 5.04
C ALA A 101 -2.10 15.33 6.19
N GLY A 102 -3.43 15.40 6.16
CA GLY A 102 -4.23 15.98 7.24
C GLY A 102 -4.20 15.12 8.51
N PRO A 103 -4.50 15.71 9.69
CA PRO A 103 -4.53 14.99 10.96
C PRO A 103 -5.69 13.98 11.04
N GLY A 104 -5.51 12.91 11.80
CA GLY A 104 -6.47 11.82 11.93
C GLY A 104 -6.34 10.80 10.79
N ALA A 105 -7.45 10.20 10.39
CA ALA A 105 -7.51 9.30 9.23
C ALA A 105 -8.10 10.01 8.02
N GLU A 106 -7.50 9.80 6.86
CA GLU A 106 -8.06 10.23 5.58
C GLU A 106 -8.00 9.06 4.61
N VAL A 107 -9.09 8.82 3.89
CA VAL A 107 -9.19 7.73 2.93
C VAL A 107 -9.97 8.18 1.70
N TRP A 108 -9.47 7.84 0.52
CA TRP A 108 -10.20 7.99 -0.72
C TRP A 108 -9.81 6.94 -1.74
N ALA A 109 -10.77 6.59 -2.57
CA ALA A 109 -10.58 5.57 -3.59
C ALA A 109 -11.35 5.91 -4.87
N TRP A 110 -10.76 5.53 -6.00
CA TRP A 110 -11.42 5.51 -7.30
C TRP A 110 -11.83 4.09 -7.64
N PHE A 111 -13.09 3.93 -8.00
CA PHE A 111 -13.67 2.66 -8.41
C PHE A 111 -13.84 2.64 -9.92
N ALA A 112 -13.41 1.55 -10.54
CA ALA A 112 -13.69 1.24 -11.94
C ALA A 112 -14.88 0.29 -12.07
N ASN A 113 -15.35 0.11 -13.31
CA ASN A 113 -16.32 -0.91 -13.69
C ASN A 113 -17.62 -0.89 -12.86
N ALA A 114 -18.06 0.30 -12.45
CA ALA A 114 -19.28 0.46 -11.67
C ALA A 114 -20.47 0.87 -12.53
N LYS A 115 -21.62 0.21 -12.34
CA LYS A 115 -22.85 0.52 -13.11
C LYS A 115 -23.48 1.81 -12.64
N ASP A 116 -23.66 1.94 -11.32
CA ASP A 116 -24.24 3.11 -10.68
C ASP A 116 -23.51 3.51 -9.38
N ASP A 117 -23.92 4.64 -8.81
CA ASP A 117 -23.35 5.15 -7.56
C ASP A 117 -23.70 4.30 -6.33
N GLY A 118 -24.83 3.59 -6.34
CA GLY A 118 -25.25 2.73 -5.23
C GLY A 118 -24.37 1.51 -5.10
N GLU A 119 -23.94 0.95 -6.22
CA GLU A 119 -22.93 -0.11 -6.28
C GLU A 119 -21.59 0.36 -5.69
N VAL A 120 -21.13 1.56 -6.05
CA VAL A 120 -19.90 2.15 -5.51
C VAL A 120 -20.03 2.42 -4.02
N ASP A 121 -21.18 2.93 -3.55
CA ASP A 121 -21.40 3.19 -2.13
C ASP A 121 -21.37 1.88 -1.30
N GLY A 122 -21.89 0.78 -1.87
CA GLY A 122 -21.80 -0.56 -1.29
C GLY A 122 -20.36 -1.07 -1.18
N ARG A 123 -19.60 -1.01 -2.30
CA ARG A 123 -18.18 -1.39 -2.32
C ARG A 123 -17.34 -0.52 -1.39
N TRP A 124 -17.59 0.78 -1.36
CA TRP A 124 -16.93 1.74 -0.49
C TRP A 124 -17.11 1.39 0.99
N LYS A 125 -18.35 1.12 1.42
CA LYS A 125 -18.64 0.72 2.80
C LYS A 125 -17.89 -0.57 3.19
N GLN A 126 -17.86 -1.56 2.30
CA GLN A 126 -17.15 -2.81 2.54
C GLN A 126 -15.63 -2.60 2.56
N LEU A 127 -15.09 -1.80 1.64
CA LEU A 127 -13.68 -1.42 1.59
C LEU A 127 -13.24 -0.76 2.90
N CYS A 128 -13.96 0.26 3.37
CA CYS A 128 -13.67 0.93 4.64
C CYS A 128 -13.76 -0.02 5.84
N GLY A 129 -14.72 -0.94 5.85
CA GLY A 129 -14.81 -2.01 6.86
C GLY A 129 -13.61 -2.95 6.85
N THR A 130 -13.14 -3.36 5.67
CA THR A 130 -11.96 -4.22 5.53
C THR A 130 -10.67 -3.49 5.90
N LEU A 131 -10.52 -2.22 5.50
CA LEU A 131 -9.39 -1.37 5.90
C LEU A 131 -9.35 -1.14 7.42
N SER A 132 -10.52 -0.95 8.05
CA SER A 132 -10.65 -0.85 9.50
C SER A 132 -10.06 -2.08 10.21
N GLY A 133 -10.37 -3.29 9.71
CA GLY A 133 -9.80 -4.53 10.23
C GLY A 133 -8.31 -4.69 9.93
N LEU A 134 -7.86 -4.32 8.73
CA LEU A 134 -6.47 -4.45 8.31
C LEU A 134 -5.53 -3.54 9.09
N PHE A 135 -5.95 -2.30 9.38
CA PHE A 135 -5.14 -1.28 10.04
C PHE A 135 -5.47 -1.05 11.52
N CYS A 136 -6.45 -1.78 12.06
CA CYS A 136 -6.96 -1.60 13.42
C CYS A 136 -7.37 -0.13 13.69
N ALA A 137 -8.17 0.41 12.78
CA ALA A 137 -8.60 1.81 12.78
C ALA A 137 -10.12 1.92 12.74
N SER A 138 -10.67 3.10 13.03
CA SER A 138 -12.12 3.31 13.11
C SER A 138 -12.80 3.57 11.76
N LEU A 139 -12.18 3.16 10.65
CA LEU A 139 -12.69 3.37 9.29
C LEU A 139 -14.05 2.71 9.03
N SER A 140 -14.47 1.76 9.86
CA SER A 140 -15.81 1.16 9.79
C SER A 140 -16.95 2.13 10.12
N PHE A 141 -16.65 3.29 10.72
CA PHE A 141 -17.59 4.41 10.89
C PHE A 141 -17.75 5.28 9.63
N VAL A 142 -17.04 4.97 8.55
CA VAL A 142 -17.29 5.62 7.26
C VAL A 142 -18.59 5.07 6.66
N ASP A 143 -19.54 5.97 6.44
CA ASP A 143 -20.84 5.68 5.88
C ASP A 143 -21.32 6.81 4.95
N GLY A 144 -22.57 6.76 4.49
CA GLY A 144 -23.12 7.78 3.59
C GLY A 144 -23.20 9.19 4.18
N THR A 145 -23.07 9.37 5.50
CA THR A 145 -23.18 10.68 6.17
C THR A 145 -21.87 11.45 6.21
N ASN A 146 -20.72 10.75 6.12
CA ASN A 146 -19.38 11.33 6.13
C ASN A 146 -18.57 10.96 4.87
N THR A 147 -19.25 10.48 3.83
CA THR A 147 -18.67 10.20 2.52
C THR A 147 -18.96 11.32 1.53
N PHE A 148 -17.93 11.74 0.81
CA PHE A 148 -17.98 12.82 -0.17
C PHE A 148 -17.54 12.32 -1.55
N ARG A 149 -17.94 13.06 -2.60
CA ARG A 149 -17.64 12.74 -4.01
C ARG A 149 -16.91 13.92 -4.69
N PRO A 150 -15.63 14.12 -4.39
CA PRO A 150 -14.88 15.28 -4.88
C PRO A 150 -14.35 15.10 -6.31
N GLU A 151 -15.25 14.84 -7.27
CA GLU A 151 -14.90 14.52 -8.67
C GLU A 151 -14.10 15.62 -9.40
N TYR A 152 -14.26 16.88 -8.99
CA TYR A 152 -13.56 18.02 -9.60
C TYR A 152 -12.26 18.37 -8.88
N SER A 153 -12.18 18.11 -7.57
CA SER A 153 -11.03 18.48 -6.74
C SER A 153 -9.94 17.41 -6.77
N LEU A 154 -10.34 16.13 -6.87
CA LEU A 154 -9.41 15.02 -7.00
C LEU A 154 -9.34 14.58 -8.45
N ARG A 155 -8.13 14.26 -8.89
CA ARG A 155 -7.86 13.68 -10.21
C ARG A 155 -7.17 12.34 -10.00
N PRO A 156 -7.60 11.26 -10.68
CA PRO A 156 -6.89 10.00 -10.59
C PRO A 156 -5.50 10.17 -11.17
N GLN A 157 -4.49 9.66 -10.48
CA GLN A 157 -3.10 9.71 -10.95
C GLN A 157 -2.87 8.87 -12.21
N THR A 158 -3.74 7.87 -12.43
CA THR A 158 -3.58 6.83 -13.46
C THR A 158 -4.75 6.77 -14.44
N HIS A 159 -5.51 7.88 -14.56
CA HIS A 159 -6.72 7.95 -15.38
C HIS A 159 -6.47 7.71 -16.87
N ARG A 160 -7.28 6.85 -17.50
CA ARG A 160 -7.32 6.68 -18.96
C ARG A 160 -8.51 7.41 -19.57
N PHE A 161 -8.31 7.98 -20.75
CA PHE A 161 -9.40 8.59 -21.50
C PHE A 161 -10.47 7.55 -21.84
N GLY A 162 -11.71 7.81 -21.40
CA GLY A 162 -12.87 6.94 -21.65
C GLY A 162 -13.21 5.98 -20.51
N GLU A 163 -12.41 5.91 -19.44
CA GLU A 163 -12.78 5.18 -18.23
C GLU A 163 -13.70 6.03 -17.34
N GLU A 164 -14.88 5.52 -17.00
CA GLU A 164 -15.73 6.15 -16.00
C GLU A 164 -15.29 5.71 -14.59
N LEU A 165 -14.48 6.54 -13.94
CA LEU A 165 -14.07 6.32 -12.56
C LEU A 165 -14.95 7.13 -11.60
N ARG A 166 -15.33 6.52 -10.49
CA ARG A 166 -16.12 7.18 -9.44
C ARG A 166 -15.33 7.26 -8.15
N VAL A 167 -15.18 8.46 -7.60
CA VAL A 167 -14.43 8.70 -6.36
C VAL A 167 -15.33 8.64 -5.14
N ARG A 168 -14.80 8.09 -4.05
CA ARG A 168 -15.32 8.27 -2.70
C ARG A 168 -14.20 8.75 -1.79
N TYR A 169 -14.54 9.67 -0.91
CA TYR A 169 -13.63 10.29 0.04
C TYR A 169 -14.29 10.33 1.41
N ALA A 170 -13.52 10.04 2.46
CA ALA A 170 -13.91 10.29 3.84
C ALA A 170 -12.69 10.67 4.68
N ALA A 171 -12.93 11.43 5.73
CA ALA A 171 -11.93 11.74 6.73
C ALA A 171 -12.53 11.56 8.12
N LEU A 172 -11.73 11.02 9.04
CA LEU A 172 -12.01 10.90 10.47
C LEU A 172 -10.95 11.70 11.24
N PRO A 173 -11.14 13.03 11.41
CA PRO A 173 -10.16 13.90 12.07
C PRO A 173 -9.90 13.55 13.55
N ARG A 174 -10.80 12.78 14.16
CA ARG A 174 -10.71 12.33 15.55
C ARG A 174 -10.13 10.92 15.69
N GLU A 175 -9.67 10.32 14.60
CA GLU A 175 -8.95 9.05 14.69
C GLU A 175 -7.66 9.25 15.47
N ILE A 176 -7.45 8.41 16.48
CA ILE A 176 -6.24 8.42 17.29
C ILE A 176 -5.22 7.50 16.60
N VAL A 177 -4.05 8.04 16.27
CA VAL A 177 -2.95 7.26 15.70
C VAL A 177 -2.06 6.79 16.84
N CYS A 178 -2.12 5.49 17.12
CA CYS A 178 -1.44 4.86 18.24
C CYS A 178 -0.22 4.06 17.79
N THR A 179 0.68 3.73 18.72
CA THR A 179 1.91 2.96 18.45
C THR A 179 1.62 1.58 17.86
N GLU A 180 0.48 0.98 18.21
CA GLU A 180 0.03 -0.29 17.63
C GLU A 180 -0.29 -0.21 16.14
N ASN A 181 -0.63 0.96 15.60
CA ASN A 181 -0.95 1.09 14.17
C ASN A 181 0.25 0.75 13.30
N LEU A 182 1.50 0.92 13.78
CA LEU A 182 2.67 0.59 12.97
C LEU A 182 2.71 -0.90 12.61
N THR A 183 2.27 -1.81 13.49
CA THR A 183 2.31 -3.25 13.23
C THR A 183 1.59 -3.69 11.95
N PRO A 184 0.34 -3.28 11.67
CA PRO A 184 -0.30 -3.60 10.39
C PRO A 184 0.42 -2.97 9.18
N TRP A 185 0.95 -1.75 9.29
CA TRP A 185 1.77 -1.15 8.22
C TRP A 185 3.01 -2.00 7.89
N LYS A 186 3.71 -2.49 8.92
CA LYS A 186 4.88 -3.37 8.78
C LYS A 186 4.57 -4.65 8.03
N LYS A 187 3.36 -5.19 8.18
CA LYS A 187 2.94 -6.43 7.52
C LYS A 187 2.77 -6.27 6.01
N LEU A 188 2.67 -5.04 5.52
CA LEU A 188 2.53 -4.75 4.08
C LEU A 188 3.87 -4.83 3.34
N LEU A 189 4.98 -4.69 4.07
CA LEU A 189 6.31 -4.63 3.50
C LEU A 189 6.94 -6.02 3.35
N PRO A 190 7.74 -6.25 2.31
CA PRO A 190 8.58 -7.44 2.20
C PRO A 190 9.42 -7.63 3.47
N CYS A 191 9.57 -8.88 3.91
CA CYS A 191 10.38 -9.24 5.08
C CYS A 191 9.94 -8.62 6.43
N LYS A 192 8.76 -7.97 6.52
CA LYS A 192 8.12 -7.51 7.77
C LYS A 192 9.04 -6.64 8.67
N LEU A 193 9.79 -5.71 8.06
CA LEU A 193 10.83 -4.84 8.65
C LEU A 193 12.05 -5.52 9.30
N ARG A 194 12.39 -6.75 8.94
CA ARG A 194 13.60 -7.37 9.52
C ARG A 194 14.90 -6.87 8.88
N GLU A 195 14.81 -6.30 7.69
CA GLU A 195 15.93 -5.87 6.86
C GLU A 195 15.63 -4.50 6.25
N GLY A 196 16.65 -3.84 5.70
CA GLY A 196 16.47 -2.58 4.95
C GLY A 196 16.18 -1.34 5.81
N PHE A 197 15.75 -0.26 5.17
CA PHE A 197 15.36 0.98 5.86
C PHE A 197 14.14 0.80 6.75
N ALA A 198 13.29 -0.16 6.37
CA ALA A 198 12.20 -0.65 7.17
C ALA A 198 12.62 -0.98 8.63
N SER A 199 13.82 -1.53 8.87
CA SER A 199 14.32 -1.84 10.22
C SER A 199 14.49 -0.62 11.15
N LEU A 200 14.60 0.60 10.59
CA LEU A 200 14.72 1.86 11.33
C LEU A 200 13.38 2.32 11.92
N LEU A 201 12.25 1.76 11.46
CA LEU A 201 10.90 2.12 11.90
C LEU A 201 10.54 1.40 13.20
N THR A 202 11.10 1.86 14.32
CA THR A 202 10.69 1.40 15.66
C THR A 202 9.53 2.26 16.19
N PRO A 203 8.57 1.67 16.95
CA PRO A 203 7.47 2.43 17.53
C PRO A 203 7.94 3.63 18.36
N ASP A 204 8.97 3.44 19.18
CA ASP A 204 9.46 4.52 20.06
C ASP A 204 9.96 5.73 19.25
N HIS A 205 10.66 5.52 18.13
CA HIS A 205 11.17 6.62 17.31
C HIS A 205 10.08 7.30 16.45
N VAL A 206 9.14 6.53 15.92
CA VAL A 206 8.06 7.08 15.07
C VAL A 206 7.08 7.90 15.90
N TYR A 207 6.69 7.39 17.08
CA TYR A 207 5.61 7.98 17.87
C TYR A 207 6.10 8.96 18.94
N SER A 208 7.40 9.06 19.19
CA SER A 208 7.96 10.17 19.99
C SER A 208 8.06 11.48 19.22
N GLY A 209 7.87 11.45 17.90
CA GLY A 209 7.95 12.63 17.05
C GLY A 209 6.80 13.62 17.26
N ASN A 210 7.06 14.91 17.02
CA ASN A 210 6.05 15.97 17.10
C ASN A 210 5.01 15.89 15.98
N TYR A 211 5.36 15.22 14.89
CA TYR A 211 4.51 14.92 13.74
C TYR A 211 4.94 13.58 13.17
N HIS A 212 3.98 12.72 12.83
CA HIS A 212 4.22 11.53 12.02
C HIS A 212 2.99 11.23 11.17
N SER A 213 3.23 10.68 9.98
CA SER A 213 2.17 10.21 9.09
C SER A 213 2.56 8.87 8.49
N LEU A 214 1.61 7.95 8.45
CA LEU A 214 1.73 6.64 7.82
C LEU A 214 0.71 6.60 6.68
N ALA A 215 1.17 6.35 5.46
CA ALA A 215 0.32 6.39 4.27
C ALA A 215 0.49 5.16 3.38
N LEU A 216 -0.63 4.71 2.81
CA LEU A 216 -0.72 3.67 1.80
C LEU A 216 -1.27 4.31 0.54
N HIS A 217 -0.54 4.15 -0.55
CA HIS A 217 -1.00 4.53 -1.88
C HIS A 217 -0.93 3.30 -2.77
N VAL A 218 -2.07 2.96 -3.38
CA VAL A 218 -2.17 1.90 -4.39
C VAL A 218 -2.72 2.51 -5.65
N ARG A 219 -2.11 2.17 -6.79
CA ARG A 219 -2.56 2.61 -8.10
C ARG A 219 -2.36 1.48 -9.10
N LYS A 220 -3.37 1.23 -9.92
CA LYS A 220 -3.28 0.28 -11.03
C LYS A 220 -2.62 0.98 -12.21
N LEU A 221 -1.50 0.44 -12.68
CA LEU A 221 -0.82 0.91 -13.88
C LEU A 221 -1.11 -0.07 -15.00
N CYS A 222 -1.45 0.45 -16.18
CA CYS A 222 -1.59 -0.34 -17.38
C CYS A 222 -0.27 -0.33 -18.15
N GLU A 223 0.29 -1.51 -18.41
CA GLU A 223 1.49 -1.65 -19.25
C GLU A 223 1.17 -1.37 -20.72
N ASP A 224 -0.03 -1.75 -21.19
CA ASP A 224 -0.44 -1.65 -22.59
C ASP A 224 -1.73 -0.83 -22.80
N ALA A 225 -1.95 -0.44 -24.06
CA ALA A 225 -3.14 0.28 -24.52
C ALA A 225 -4.46 -0.49 -24.23
N GLU A 226 -4.43 -1.82 -24.16
CA GLU A 226 -5.60 -2.70 -24.09
C GLU A 226 -6.00 -3.14 -22.67
N CYS A 227 -5.33 -2.65 -21.64
CA CYS A 227 -5.60 -3.00 -20.24
C CYS A 227 -6.99 -2.48 -19.79
N GLY A 228 -7.96 -3.39 -19.65
CA GLY A 228 -9.33 -3.15 -19.16
C GLY A 228 -9.63 -3.96 -17.91
#